data_AF-A0A7C7IF39-F1
#
_entry.id   AF-A0A7C7IF39-F1
#
_cell.length_a   1.000
_cell.length_b   1.000
_cell.length_c   1.000
_cell.angle_alpha   90.00
_cell.angle_beta   90.00
_cell.angle_gamma   90.00
#
_symmetry.space_group_name_H-M   'P 1'
#
loop_
_entity.id
_entity.type
_entity.pdbx_description
1 polymer ?
#
loop_
_entity_poly.entity_id
_entity_poly.type
_entity_poly.pdbx_seq_one_letter_code
_entity_poly.pdbx_strand_id
1 'polypeptide(L)'
;MKKIMLIAVLCFSTPFVFASGHDLLDEEACKETKEGIGYFLGVADYLFKENEKNNTRMQTEEERKANEEELLGGAIAFSQLAANYSTVYEVWCKD
;
A
#
# COMPACT_ATOMS: atom_id res chain seq x y z
N MET A 1 23.79 -4.50 27.69
CA MET A 1 22.70 -3.72 28.32
C MET A 1 22.86 -2.21 28.18
N LYS A 2 24.03 -1.60 28.49
CA LYS A 2 24.25 -0.13 28.33
C LYS A 2 24.07 0.41 26.90
N LYS A 3 24.43 -0.36 25.87
CA LYS A 3 24.31 0.08 24.46
C LYS A 3 22.86 0.09 23.94
N ILE A 4 21.99 -0.78 24.46
CA ILE A 4 20.56 -0.85 24.07
C ILE A 4 19.80 0.34 24.69
N MET A 5 20.18 0.75 25.91
CA MET A 5 19.60 1.92 26.58
C MET A 5 19.91 3.25 25.86
N LEU A 6 21.06 3.36 25.16
CA LEU A 6 21.43 4.58 24.43
C LEU A 6 20.64 4.78 23.13
N ILE A 7 20.24 3.69 22.46
CA ILE A 7 19.46 3.76 21.21
C ILE A 7 18.01 4.16 21.51
N ALA A 8 17.43 3.67 22.62
CA ALA A 8 16.08 4.02 23.02
C ALA A 8 15.94 5.54 23.27
N VAL A 9 16.91 6.16 23.97
CA VAL A 9 16.84 7.59 24.34
C VAL A 9 16.89 8.52 23.11
N LEU A 10 17.58 8.13 22.04
CA LEU A 10 17.69 8.93 20.81
C LEU A 10 16.41 8.92 19.95
N CYS A 11 15.54 7.92 20.10
CA CYS A 11 14.27 7.83 19.36
C CYS A 11 13.11 8.60 20.03
N PHE A 12 13.23 8.96 21.31
CA PHE A 12 12.16 9.66 22.05
C PHE A 12 12.30 11.20 22.10
N SER A 13 13.39 11.76 21.55
CA SER A 13 13.68 13.19 21.64
C SER A 13 13.24 14.03 20.44
N THR A 14 12.73 13.41 19.37
CA THR A 14 12.12 14.16 18.27
C THR A 14 10.66 14.44 18.61
N PRO A 15 10.22 15.71 18.71
CA PRO A 15 8.78 15.98 18.76
C PRO A 15 8.13 15.39 17.51
N PHE A 16 7.00 14.71 17.68
CA PHE A 16 6.13 14.40 16.55
C PHE A 16 5.73 15.73 15.92
N VAL A 17 6.34 16.07 14.79
CA VAL A 17 5.89 17.21 13.98
C VAL A 17 4.62 16.72 13.28
N PHE A 18 3.48 16.98 13.91
CA PHE A 18 2.21 16.91 13.22
C PHE A 18 2.10 18.13 12.30
N ALA A 19 1.78 17.89 11.04
CA ALA A 19 1.52 18.94 10.07
C ALA A 19 0.42 19.88 10.60
N SER A 20 0.77 21.14 10.80
CA SER A 20 -0.09 22.13 11.41
C SER A 20 -1.07 22.73 10.39
N GLY A 21 -2.36 22.74 10.72
CA GLY A 21 -3.31 23.80 10.33
C GLY A 21 -3.80 23.86 8.88
N HIS A 22 -3.01 23.44 7.90
CA HIS A 22 -3.31 23.53 6.46
C HIS A 22 -3.05 22.18 5.78
N ASP A 23 -3.79 21.87 4.71
CA ASP A 23 -3.47 20.72 3.87
C ASP A 23 -2.03 20.85 3.38
N LEU A 24 -1.27 19.75 3.43
CA LEU A 24 0.08 19.72 2.89
C LEU A 24 0.06 19.62 1.36
N LEU A 25 -1.00 19.00 0.82
CA LEU A 25 -1.32 18.93 -0.59
C LEU A 25 -2.51 19.85 -0.89
N ASP A 26 -2.59 20.39 -2.10
CA ASP A 26 -3.81 21.09 -2.53
C ASP A 26 -4.95 20.11 -2.88
N GLU A 27 -6.15 20.66 -3.08
CA GLU A 27 -7.36 19.87 -3.35
C GLU A 27 -7.21 18.96 -4.59
N GLU A 28 -6.52 19.44 -5.63
CA GLU A 28 -6.30 18.68 -6.86
C GLU A 28 -5.39 17.49 -6.59
N ALA A 29 -4.24 17.71 -5.94
CA ALA A 29 -3.32 16.65 -5.54
C ALA A 29 -3.97 15.63 -4.58
N CYS A 30 -4.85 16.08 -3.68
CA CYS A 30 -5.63 15.20 -2.82
C CYS A 30 -6.62 14.34 -3.61
N LYS A 31 -7.33 14.93 -4.57
CA LYS A 31 -8.24 14.21 -5.46
C LYS A 31 -7.48 13.16 -6.29
N GLU A 32 -6.36 13.53 -6.90
CA GLU A 32 -5.51 12.61 -7.67
C GLU A 32 -4.99 11.47 -6.81
N THR A 33 -4.57 11.75 -5.57
CA THR A 33 -4.11 10.74 -4.62
C THR A 33 -5.24 9.74 -4.31
N LYS A 34 -6.46 10.24 -4.05
CA LYS A 34 -7.64 9.41 -3.79
C LYS A 34 -8.01 8.53 -4.98
N GLU A 35 -7.99 9.10 -6.19
CA GLU A 35 -8.24 8.37 -7.44
C GLU A 35 -7.17 7.30 -7.68
N GLY A 36 -5.90 7.62 -7.42
CA GLY A 36 -4.78 6.67 -7.50
C GLY A 36 -4.93 5.48 -6.55
N ILE A 37 -5.35 5.71 -5.30
CA ILE A 37 -5.67 4.63 -4.35
C ILE A 37 -6.77 3.72 -4.93
N GLY A 38 -7.84 4.31 -5.46
CA GLY A 38 -8.93 3.57 -6.09
C GLY A 38 -8.45 2.74 -7.29
N TYR A 39 -7.57 3.30 -8.12
CA TYR A 39 -6.95 2.59 -9.24
C TYR A 39 -6.13 1.39 -8.77
N PHE A 40 -5.25 1.56 -7.78
CA PHE A 40 -4.44 0.46 -7.24
C PHE A 40 -5.30 -0.66 -6.65
N LEU A 41 -6.36 -0.31 -5.91
CA LEU A 41 -7.32 -1.30 -5.40
C LEU A 41 -8.05 -2.03 -6.53
N GLY A 42 -8.44 -1.31 -7.59
CA GLY A 42 -9.07 -1.91 -8.77
C GLY A 42 -8.16 -2.92 -9.48
N VAL A 43 -6.87 -2.61 -9.62
CA VAL A 43 -5.89 -3.54 -10.20
C VAL A 43 -5.68 -4.74 -9.29
N ALA A 44 -5.55 -4.54 -7.97
CA ALA A 44 -5.39 -5.63 -7.02
C ALA A 44 -6.59 -6.60 -7.04
N ASP A 45 -7.82 -6.08 -7.01
CA ASP A 45 -9.05 -6.87 -7.10
C ASP A 45 -9.14 -7.66 -8.41
N TYR A 46 -8.77 -7.02 -9.54
CA TYR A 46 -8.69 -7.72 -10.82
C TYR A 46 -7.71 -8.90 -10.77
N LEU A 47 -6.52 -8.71 -10.22
CA LEU A 47 -5.50 -9.76 -10.13
C LEU A 47 -5.92 -10.91 -9.20
N PHE A 48 -6.57 -10.62 -8.08
CA PHE A 48 -7.16 -11.66 -7.23
C PHE A 48 -8.21 -12.49 -8.00
N LYS A 49 -9.09 -11.85 -8.76
CA LYS A 49 -10.09 -12.53 -9.60
C LYS A 49 -9.45 -13.35 -10.72
N GLU A 50 -8.37 -12.87 -11.33
CA GLU A 50 -7.63 -13.67 -12.31
C GLU A 50 -6.95 -14.88 -11.66
N ASN A 51 -6.48 -14.78 -10.41
CA ASN A 51 -5.96 -15.92 -9.68
C ASN A 51 -7.04 -16.96 -9.36
N GLU A 52 -8.24 -16.52 -8.98
CA GLU A 52 -9.40 -17.42 -8.82
C GLU A 52 -9.70 -18.18 -10.13
N LYS A 53 -9.67 -17.48 -11.26
CA LYS A 53 -9.82 -18.11 -12.58
C LYS A 53 -8.67 -19.07 -12.90
N ASN A 54 -7.43 -18.70 -12.59
CA ASN A 54 -6.25 -19.55 -12.77
C ASN A 54 -6.42 -20.92 -12.11
N ASN A 55 -7.05 -20.97 -10.92
CA ASN A 55 -7.32 -22.22 -10.22
C ASN A 55 -8.39 -23.13 -10.86
N THR A 56 -9.11 -22.65 -11.88
CA THR A 56 -10.17 -23.41 -12.58
C THR A 56 -9.80 -23.80 -14.02
N ARG A 57 -8.69 -23.27 -14.55
CA ARG A 57 -8.24 -23.54 -15.92
C ARG A 57 -7.67 -24.96 -16.04
N MET A 58 -7.85 -25.58 -17.19
CA MET A 58 -7.19 -26.85 -17.52
C MET A 58 -5.73 -26.54 -17.93
N GLN A 59 -4.80 -26.81 -17.03
CA GLN A 59 -3.36 -26.54 -17.17
C GLN A 59 -2.56 -27.48 -16.27
N THR A 60 -1.23 -27.52 -16.45
CA THR A 60 -0.35 -28.30 -15.55
C THR A 60 -0.25 -27.64 -14.17
N GLU A 61 0.15 -28.42 -13.16
CA GLU A 61 0.29 -27.89 -11.80
C GLU A 61 1.45 -26.89 -11.70
N GLU A 62 2.51 -27.10 -12.49
CA GLU A 62 3.64 -26.19 -12.62
C GLU A 62 3.20 -24.83 -13.20
N GLU A 63 2.43 -24.83 -14.29
CA GLU A 63 1.87 -23.61 -14.88
C GLU A 63 0.91 -22.91 -13.92
N ARG A 64 0.04 -23.67 -13.24
CA ARG A 64 -0.90 -23.12 -12.25
C ARG A 64 -0.16 -22.36 -11.16
N LYS A 65 0.91 -22.94 -10.60
CA LYS A 65 1.72 -22.33 -9.54
C LYS A 65 2.50 -21.11 -10.02
N ALA A 66 3.10 -21.16 -11.20
CA ALA A 66 3.83 -20.03 -11.75
C ALA A 66 2.90 -18.82 -11.97
N ASN A 67 1.71 -19.06 -12.53
CA ASN A 67 0.70 -18.02 -12.72
C ASN A 67 0.16 -17.50 -11.38
N GLU A 68 -0.06 -18.39 -10.40
CA GLU A 68 -0.51 -18.00 -9.06
C GLU A 68 0.50 -17.09 -8.37
N GLU A 69 1.80 -17.40 -8.46
CA GLU A 69 2.87 -16.57 -7.91
C GLU A 69 2.88 -15.16 -8.52
N GLU A 70 2.80 -15.06 -9.85
CA GLU A 70 2.75 -13.76 -10.55
C GLU A 70 1.51 -12.95 -10.18
N LEU A 71 0.33 -13.57 -10.24
CA LEU A 71 -0.95 -12.91 -9.99
C LEU A 71 -1.07 -12.43 -8.54
N LEU A 72 -0.74 -13.30 -7.58
CA LEU A 72 -0.76 -12.92 -6.16
C LEU A 72 0.34 -11.91 -5.83
N GLY A 73 1.53 -12.05 -6.41
CA GLY A 73 2.62 -11.08 -6.25
C GLY A 73 2.20 -9.68 -6.70
N GLY A 74 1.57 -9.58 -7.88
CA GLY A 74 1.01 -8.34 -8.38
C GLY A 74 -0.12 -7.80 -7.49
N ALA A 75 -1.07 -8.65 -7.10
CA ALA A 75 -2.20 -8.25 -6.26
C ALA A 75 -1.74 -7.68 -4.90
N ILE A 76 -0.75 -8.31 -4.28
CA ILE A 76 -0.13 -7.84 -3.03
C ILE A 76 0.59 -6.51 -3.24
N ALA A 77 1.39 -6.38 -4.31
CA ALA A 77 2.12 -5.15 -4.58
C ALA A 77 1.17 -3.95 -4.77
N PHE A 78 0.09 -4.12 -5.55
CA PHE A 78 -0.91 -3.07 -5.74
C PHE A 78 -1.72 -2.79 -4.46
N SER A 79 -2.02 -3.80 -3.66
CA SER A 79 -2.67 -3.61 -2.35
C SER A 79 -1.78 -2.79 -1.40
N GLN A 80 -0.46 -3.04 -1.40
CA GLN A 80 0.50 -2.28 -0.61
C GLN A 80 0.62 -0.83 -1.10
N LEU A 81 0.63 -0.60 -2.42
CA LEU A 81 0.59 0.75 -2.98
C LEU A 81 -0.67 1.50 -2.52
N ALA A 82 -1.84 0.87 -2.63
CA ALA A 82 -3.10 1.44 -2.14
C ALA A 82 -3.02 1.80 -0.65
N ALA A 83 -2.52 0.91 0.20
CA ALA A 83 -2.39 1.16 1.64
C ALA A 83 -1.41 2.30 1.97
N ASN A 84 -0.25 2.32 1.31
CA ASN A 84 0.76 3.36 1.49
C ASN A 84 0.23 4.74 1.07
N TYR A 85 -0.42 4.84 -0.09
CA TYR A 85 -1.02 6.10 -0.54
C TYR A 85 -2.26 6.48 0.26
N SER A 86 -2.99 5.52 0.84
CA SER A 86 -4.06 5.81 1.81
C SER A 86 -3.50 6.52 3.05
N THR A 87 -2.32 6.11 3.53
CA THR A 87 -1.63 6.79 4.64
C THR A 87 -1.20 8.21 4.24
N VAL A 88 -0.73 8.40 2.99
CA VAL A 88 -0.41 9.74 2.46
C VAL A 88 -1.67 10.61 2.45
N TYR A 89 -2.76 10.10 1.89
CA TYR A 89 -4.03 10.83 1.84
C TYR A 89 -4.52 11.21 3.25
N GLU A 90 -4.56 10.25 4.18
CA GLU A 90 -5.00 10.49 5.56
C GLU A 90 -4.17 11.55 6.31
N VAL A 91 -2.85 11.59 6.07
CA VAL A 91 -1.96 12.52 6.78
C VAL A 91 -1.87 13.88 6.10
N TRP A 92 -2.00 13.95 4.78
CA TRP A 92 -1.66 15.14 3.98
C TRP A 92 -2.87 15.88 3.43
N CYS A 93 -4.02 15.21 3.35
CA CYS A 93 -5.30 15.76 2.93
C CYS A 93 -6.23 15.79 4.13
N LYS A 94 -6.64 16.98 4.59
CA LYS A 94 -7.71 17.07 5.59
C LYS A 94 -9.05 16.79 4.92
N ASP A 95 -9.99 16.31 5.73
CA ASP A 95 -11.42 16.39 5.43
C ASP A 95 -11.89 17.86 5.32
#